data_AF-A0A6F8Y582-F1
#
_entry.id   AF-A0A6F8Y582-F1
#
_cell.length_a   1.000
_cell.length_b   1.000
_cell.length_c   1.000
_cell.angle_alpha   90.00
_cell.angle_beta   90.00
_cell.angle_gamma   90.00
#
_symmetry.space_group_name_H-M   'P 1'
#
loop_
_entity.id
_entity.type
_entity.pdbx_description
1 polymer ?
#
loop_
_entity_poly.entity_id
_entity_poly.type
_entity_poly.pdbx_seq_one_letter_code
_entity_poly.pdbx_strand_id
1 'polypeptide(L)'
;MLVAPELATDGIDVLWDFSRSRAGHGLIAGDTGQHVFREIVQDHLQYVAWDDERLPIELTLRHWQPSKVVVDVRRSFGQPIFAGTGVRVADVAGMMRAGESAEIVAEEFGLPIGDVRTAARILLGRAA
;
A
#
# COMPACT_ATOMS: atom_id res chain seq x y z
N MET A 1 19.82 0.15 5.15
CA MET A 1 18.66 0.88 4.60
C MET A 1 17.83 -0.15 3.85
N LEU A 2 16.55 -0.36 4.22
CA LEU A 2 15.72 -1.48 3.74
C LEU A 2 15.18 -1.32 2.30
N VAL A 3 15.96 -0.72 1.38
CA VAL A 3 15.43 -0.16 0.12
C VAL A 3 16.15 -0.71 -1.13
N ALA A 4 17.05 -1.68 -0.96
CA ALA A 4 17.83 -2.23 -2.07
C ALA A 4 17.03 -3.29 -2.86
N PRO A 5 17.16 -3.38 -4.20
CA PRO A 5 16.58 -4.47 -5.01
C PRO A 5 17.01 -5.85 -4.53
N GLU A 6 18.25 -5.96 -4.09
CA GLU A 6 18.82 -7.18 -3.52
C GLU A 6 18.06 -7.54 -2.25
N LEU A 7 17.53 -6.58 -1.48
CA LEU A 7 16.66 -6.89 -0.34
C LEU A 7 15.32 -7.53 -0.75
N ALA A 8 14.82 -7.29 -1.95
CA ALA A 8 13.61 -7.96 -2.43
C ALA A 8 13.87 -9.47 -2.69
N THR A 9 15.12 -9.87 -2.92
CA THR A 9 15.52 -11.26 -3.21
C THR A 9 16.31 -11.89 -2.07
N ASP A 10 17.41 -11.27 -1.64
CA ASP A 10 18.25 -11.62 -0.48
C ASP A 10 17.57 -11.30 0.85
N GLY A 11 16.74 -10.26 0.91
CA GLY A 11 16.01 -9.93 2.13
C GLY A 11 14.96 -10.97 2.51
N ILE A 12 14.53 -11.83 1.56
CA ILE A 12 13.72 -13.01 1.88
C ILE A 12 14.54 -14.03 2.67
N ASP A 13 15.80 -14.27 2.30
CA ASP A 13 16.69 -15.13 3.08
C ASP A 13 16.97 -14.53 4.45
N VAL A 14 17.20 -13.21 4.53
CA VAL A 14 17.36 -12.50 5.81
C VAL A 14 16.10 -12.61 6.68
N LEU A 15 14.89 -12.45 6.12
CA LEU A 15 13.63 -12.59 6.86
C LEU A 15 13.38 -14.04 7.29
N TRP A 16 13.74 -15.00 6.43
CA TRP A 16 13.65 -16.42 6.73
C TRP A 16 14.59 -16.79 7.90
N ASP A 17 15.84 -16.38 7.84
CA ASP A 17 16.81 -16.59 8.92
C ASP A 17 16.39 -15.87 10.21
N PHE A 18 15.86 -14.65 10.09
CA PHE A 18 15.32 -13.91 11.23
C PHE A 18 14.11 -14.60 11.86
N SER A 19 13.21 -15.20 11.06
CA SER A 19 12.03 -15.92 11.56
C SER A 19 12.39 -17.14 12.41
N ARG A 20 13.60 -17.70 12.23
CA ARG A 20 14.15 -18.80 13.03
C ARG A 20 14.72 -18.33 14.38
N SER A 21 14.90 -17.01 14.56
CA SER A 21 15.27 -16.42 15.84
C SER A 21 14.08 -16.39 16.80
N ARG A 22 14.35 -16.28 18.10
CA ARG A 22 13.30 -16.16 19.12
C ARG A 22 12.44 -14.90 18.95
N ALA A 23 13.01 -13.83 18.37
CA ALA A 23 12.33 -12.56 18.12
C ALA A 23 11.47 -12.60 16.84
N GLY A 24 11.83 -13.45 15.88
CA GLY A 24 11.09 -13.63 14.63
C GLY A 24 10.12 -14.82 14.62
N HIS A 25 10.03 -15.56 15.72
CA HIS A 25 9.19 -16.74 15.84
C HIS A 25 7.71 -16.38 15.57
N GLY A 26 7.14 -16.97 14.52
CA GLY A 26 5.76 -16.70 14.07
C GLY A 26 5.63 -15.76 12.88
N LEU A 27 6.74 -15.20 12.36
CA LEU A 27 6.72 -14.39 11.13
C LEU A 27 6.39 -15.21 9.87
N ILE A 28 6.72 -16.50 9.87
CA ILE A 28 6.46 -17.41 8.75
C ILE A 28 5.83 -18.69 9.31
N ALA A 29 4.66 -19.08 8.80
CA ALA A 29 3.94 -20.28 9.22
C ALA A 29 4.09 -21.38 8.16
N GLY A 30 4.84 -22.44 8.45
CA GLY A 30 4.96 -23.63 7.60
C GLY A 30 6.34 -24.29 7.62
N ASP A 31 6.37 -25.63 7.50
CA ASP A 31 7.58 -26.47 7.48
C ASP A 31 8.27 -26.53 6.10
N THR A 32 7.50 -26.30 5.03
CA THR A 32 7.93 -26.07 3.63
C THR A 32 8.27 -24.59 3.35
N GLY A 33 8.27 -23.75 4.39
CA GLY A 33 7.91 -22.33 4.36
C GLY A 33 8.76 -21.35 3.53
N GLN A 34 10.00 -21.66 3.15
CA GLN A 34 10.84 -20.68 2.44
C GLN A 34 10.39 -20.46 0.99
N HIS A 35 10.03 -21.54 0.27
CA HIS A 35 9.56 -21.44 -1.11
C HIS A 35 8.17 -20.80 -1.20
N VAL A 36 7.25 -21.19 -0.33
CA VAL A 36 5.89 -20.60 -0.25
C VAL A 36 5.96 -19.12 0.14
N PHE A 37 6.81 -18.77 1.10
CA PHE A 37 7.02 -17.37 1.47
C PHE A 37 7.62 -16.55 0.32
N ARG A 38 8.57 -17.12 -0.43
CA ARG A 38 9.11 -16.49 -1.65
C ARG A 38 8.04 -16.21 -2.68
N GLU A 39 7.16 -17.17 -2.96
CA GLU A 39 6.05 -16.99 -3.91
C GLU A 39 5.10 -15.87 -3.44
N ILE A 40 4.72 -15.86 -2.16
CA ILE A 40 3.85 -14.81 -1.60
C ILE A 40 4.50 -13.43 -1.69
N VAL A 41 5.79 -13.31 -1.36
CA VAL A 41 6.51 -12.03 -1.43
C VAL A 41 6.62 -11.58 -2.88
N GLN A 42 6.99 -12.47 -3.81
CA GLN A 42 7.03 -12.18 -5.24
C GLN A 42 5.67 -11.69 -5.77
N ASP A 43 4.59 -12.31 -5.33
CA ASP A 43 3.23 -11.89 -5.64
C ASP A 43 2.87 -10.50 -5.09
N HIS A 44 3.53 -10.02 -4.04
CA HIS A 44 3.33 -8.66 -3.54
C HIS A 44 4.25 -7.64 -4.21
N LEU A 45 5.46 -8.05 -4.60
CA LEU A 45 6.41 -7.18 -5.29
C LEU A 45 5.90 -6.74 -6.67
N GLN A 46 4.98 -7.48 -7.29
CA GLN A 46 4.35 -7.08 -8.56
C GLN A 46 3.59 -5.73 -8.49
N TYR A 47 3.27 -5.23 -7.30
CA TYR A 47 2.62 -3.92 -7.11
C TYR A 47 3.60 -2.78 -6.86
N VAL A 48 4.90 -3.06 -6.80
CA VAL A 48 5.95 -2.06 -6.61
C VAL A 48 6.45 -1.59 -7.97
N ALA A 49 6.40 -0.29 -8.21
CA ALA A 49 7.11 0.34 -9.31
C ALA A 49 8.52 0.73 -8.87
N TRP A 50 9.47 0.55 -9.77
CA TRP A 50 10.90 0.79 -9.55
C TRP A 50 11.38 1.86 -10.52
N ASP A 51 12.32 2.70 -10.10
CA ASP A 51 13.00 3.63 -11.02
C ASP A 51 14.21 2.99 -11.72
N ASP A 52 14.92 3.79 -12.52
CA ASP A 52 16.08 3.35 -13.30
C ASP A 52 17.26 2.88 -12.42
N GLU A 53 17.32 3.37 -11.18
CA GLU A 53 18.30 2.94 -10.15
C GLU A 53 17.81 1.73 -9.35
N ARG A 54 16.65 1.17 -9.73
CA ARG A 54 15.94 0.09 -9.05
C ARG A 54 15.58 0.41 -7.60
N LEU A 55 15.29 1.66 -7.29
CA LEU A 55 14.69 2.01 -6.01
C LEU A 55 13.16 1.92 -6.11
N PRO A 56 12.47 1.39 -5.07
CA PRO A 56 11.02 1.35 -5.05
C PRO A 56 10.47 2.77 -4.90
N ILE A 57 9.65 3.19 -5.85
CA ILE A 57 9.14 4.56 -5.93
C ILE A 57 7.62 4.64 -5.74
N GLU A 58 6.90 3.58 -6.08
CA GLU A 58 5.44 3.52 -5.95
C GLU A 58 5.00 2.14 -5.49
N LEU A 59 3.96 2.08 -4.65
CA LEU A 59 3.27 0.86 -4.25
C LEU A 59 1.77 0.99 -4.55
N THR A 60 1.24 0.10 -5.39
CA THR A 60 -0.21 0.01 -5.64
C THR A 60 -0.92 -0.77 -4.53
N LEU A 61 -1.97 -0.18 -3.95
CA LEU A 61 -2.73 -0.78 -2.85
C LEU A 61 -3.90 -1.62 -3.38
N ARG A 62 -3.65 -2.89 -3.72
CA ARG A 62 -4.64 -3.81 -4.31
C ARG A 62 -5.95 -3.89 -3.52
N HIS A 63 -5.90 -3.82 -2.20
CA HIS A 63 -7.08 -4.01 -1.35
C HIS A 63 -8.16 -2.93 -1.56
N TRP A 64 -7.84 -1.83 -2.25
CA TRP A 64 -8.76 -0.71 -2.46
C TRP A 64 -9.33 -0.65 -3.88
N GLN A 65 -9.12 -1.70 -4.68
CA GLN A 65 -9.78 -1.83 -5.97
C GLN A 65 -11.32 -1.73 -5.85
N PRO A 66 -12.00 -1.16 -6.86
CA PRO A 66 -11.46 -0.72 -8.16
C PRO A 66 -10.72 0.62 -8.14
N SER A 67 -10.76 1.37 -7.03
CA SER A 67 -10.05 2.63 -6.90
C SER A 67 -8.54 2.39 -6.99
N LYS A 68 -7.88 3.06 -7.94
CA LYS A 68 -6.43 2.99 -8.08
C LYS A 68 -5.79 3.91 -7.05
N VAL A 69 -5.42 3.34 -5.91
CA VAL A 69 -4.73 4.08 -4.85
C VAL A 69 -3.31 3.60 -4.74
N VAL A 70 -2.38 4.55 -4.67
CA VAL A 70 -0.94 4.29 -4.62
C VAL A 70 -0.30 5.04 -3.47
N VAL A 71 0.80 4.50 -2.98
CA VAL A 71 1.77 5.23 -2.15
C VAL A 71 2.95 5.54 -3.05
N ASP A 72 3.23 6.82 -3.29
CA ASP A 72 4.37 7.25 -4.09
C ASP A 72 5.30 8.09 -3.22
N VAL A 73 6.56 7.68 -3.08
CA VAL A 73 7.53 8.34 -2.19
C VAL A 73 7.92 9.76 -2.65
N ARG A 74 7.71 10.06 -3.94
CA ARG A 74 8.02 11.34 -4.58
C ARG A 74 6.83 12.31 -4.55
N ARG A 75 5.62 11.83 -4.22
CA ARG A 75 4.39 12.64 -4.13
C ARG A 75 3.82 12.61 -2.73
N SER A 76 3.24 13.72 -2.27
CA SER A 76 2.47 13.77 -1.01
C SER A 76 3.19 13.19 0.21
N PHE A 77 4.53 13.23 0.23
CA PHE A 77 5.38 12.64 1.27
C PHE A 77 5.11 11.15 1.54
N GLY A 78 4.77 10.37 0.50
CA GLY A 78 4.45 8.94 0.66
C GLY A 78 3.08 8.67 1.27
N GLN A 79 2.21 9.68 1.40
CA GLN A 79 0.82 9.45 1.81
C GLN A 79 0.03 8.77 0.68
N PRO A 80 -0.96 7.91 0.99
CA PRO A 80 -1.81 7.32 -0.03
C PRO A 80 -2.58 8.36 -0.84
N ILE A 81 -2.52 8.23 -2.17
CA ILE A 81 -3.16 9.12 -3.14
C ILE A 81 -3.96 8.32 -4.18
N PHE A 82 -5.03 8.92 -4.70
CA PHE A 82 -5.71 8.40 -5.88
C PHE A 82 -4.80 8.61 -7.10
N ALA A 83 -4.39 7.55 -7.78
CA ALA A 83 -3.36 7.58 -8.82
C ALA A 83 -3.71 8.52 -9.98
N GLY A 84 -5.01 8.62 -10.32
CA GLY A 84 -5.49 9.43 -11.44
C GLY A 84 -5.43 10.94 -11.21
N THR A 85 -5.51 11.40 -9.95
CA THR A 85 -5.59 12.84 -9.62
C THR A 85 -4.46 13.31 -8.71
N GLY A 86 -3.78 12.39 -8.00
CA GLY A 86 -2.82 12.72 -6.96
C GLY A 86 -3.44 13.22 -5.65
N VAL A 87 -4.78 13.30 -5.57
CA VAL A 87 -5.49 13.73 -4.37
C VAL A 87 -5.23 12.75 -3.23
N ARG A 88 -4.92 13.28 -2.05
CA ARG A 88 -4.68 12.46 -0.86
C ARG A 88 -5.98 11.85 -0.38
N VAL A 89 -5.93 10.54 -0.11
CA VAL A 89 -7.07 9.83 0.50
C VAL A 89 -7.47 10.45 1.83
N ALA A 90 -6.49 10.96 2.58
CA ALA A 90 -6.71 11.63 3.87
C ALA A 90 -7.57 12.91 3.74
N ASP A 91 -7.41 13.67 2.66
CA ASP A 91 -8.16 14.93 2.47
C ASP A 91 -9.63 14.64 2.18
N VAL A 92 -9.89 13.69 1.27
CA VAL A 92 -11.23 13.19 0.96
C VAL A 92 -11.90 12.62 2.21
N ALA A 93 -11.18 11.77 2.95
CA ALA A 93 -11.68 11.20 4.20
C ALA A 93 -11.97 12.28 5.26
N GLY A 94 -11.13 13.32 5.35
CA GLY A 94 -11.35 14.45 6.24
C GLY A 94 -12.64 15.20 5.95
N MET A 95 -12.91 15.48 4.67
CA MET A 95 -14.12 16.18 4.24
C MET A 95 -15.38 15.32 4.46
N MET A 96 -15.31 14.02 4.15
CA MET A 96 -16.39 13.07 4.48
C MET A 96 -16.67 13.01 5.99
N ARG A 97 -15.62 13.07 6.82
CA ARG A 97 -15.76 13.07 8.28
C ARG A 97 -16.39 14.37 8.81
N ALA A 98 -16.20 15.48 8.10
CA ALA A 98 -16.84 16.75 8.42
C ALA A 98 -18.35 16.76 8.13
N GLY A 99 -18.88 15.71 7.49
CA GLY A 99 -20.31 15.55 7.20
C GLY A 99 -20.73 15.99 5.80
N GLU A 100 -19.77 16.32 4.94
CA GLU A 100 -20.06 16.66 3.55
C GLU A 100 -20.59 15.45 2.77
N SER A 101 -21.46 15.72 1.79
CA SER A 101 -21.99 14.66 0.93
C SER A 101 -20.91 14.13 -0.02
N ALA A 102 -21.01 12.86 -0.40
CA ALA A 102 -20.04 12.24 -1.28
C ALA A 102 -19.99 12.95 -2.65
N GLU A 103 -21.11 13.51 -3.11
CA GLU A 103 -21.23 14.25 -4.37
C GLU A 103 -20.45 15.57 -4.32
N ILE A 104 -20.58 16.34 -3.24
CA ILE A 104 -19.84 17.60 -3.03
C ILE A 104 -18.34 17.31 -2.99
N VAL A 105 -17.94 16.27 -2.24
CA VAL A 105 -16.53 15.88 -2.13
C VAL A 105 -15.98 15.41 -3.49
N ALA A 106 -16.78 14.69 -4.30
CA ALA A 106 -16.36 14.27 -5.64
C ALA A 106 -16.14 15.47 -6.57
N GLU A 107 -17.04 16.44 -6.53
CA GLU A 107 -16.94 17.67 -7.32
C GLU A 107 -15.71 18.48 -6.91
N GLU A 108 -15.52 18.73 -5.60
CA GLU A 108 -14.41 19.51 -5.05
C GLU A 108 -13.04 18.96 -5.47
N PHE A 109 -12.87 17.64 -5.39
CA PHE A 109 -11.60 16.99 -5.70
C PHE A 109 -11.48 16.49 -7.15
N GLY A 110 -12.50 16.72 -7.99
CA GLY A 110 -12.56 16.18 -9.35
C GLY A 110 -12.44 14.66 -9.41
N LEU A 111 -13.01 13.97 -8.41
CA LEU A 111 -12.90 12.52 -8.24
C LEU A 111 -14.16 11.79 -8.71
N PRO A 112 -14.03 10.57 -9.25
CA PRO A 112 -15.17 9.68 -9.40
C PRO A 112 -15.81 9.40 -8.04
N ILE A 113 -17.14 9.35 -7.99
CA ILE A 113 -17.88 9.05 -6.75
C ILE A 113 -17.46 7.72 -6.10
N GLY A 114 -16.99 6.76 -6.90
CA GLY A 114 -16.45 5.50 -6.41
C GLY A 114 -15.20 5.67 -5.55
N ASP A 115 -14.33 6.61 -5.90
CA ASP A 115 -13.10 6.92 -5.17
C ASP A 115 -13.40 7.60 -3.83
N VAL A 116 -14.37 8.51 -3.82
CA VAL A 116 -14.88 9.12 -2.58
C VAL A 116 -15.45 8.06 -1.63
N ARG A 117 -16.24 7.12 -2.16
CA ARG A 117 -16.77 5.98 -1.38
C ARG A 117 -15.65 5.06 -0.87
N THR A 118 -14.57 4.90 -1.61
CA THR A 118 -13.39 4.16 -1.14
C THR A 118 -12.72 4.87 0.04
N ALA A 119 -12.52 6.19 -0.02
CA ALA A 119 -12.01 6.95 1.12
C ALA A 119 -12.92 6.81 2.36
N ALA A 120 -14.24 6.83 2.17
CA ALA A 120 -15.20 6.61 3.25
C ALA A 120 -15.06 5.22 3.89
N ARG A 121 -14.91 4.16 3.08
CA ARG A 121 -14.66 2.79 3.59
C ARG A 121 -13.36 2.71 4.40
N ILE A 122 -12.30 3.36 3.93
CA ILE A 122 -11.00 3.41 4.64
C ILE A 122 -11.13 4.13 5.98
N LEU A 123 -11.87 5.25 6.00
CA LEU A 123 -12.15 5.98 7.23
C LEU A 123 -12.93 5.12 8.25
N LEU A 124 -13.99 4.45 7.78
CA LEU A 124 -14.82 3.59 8.62
C LEU A 124 -14.06 2.36 9.14
N GLY A 125 -13.21 1.75 8.30
CA GLY A 125 -12.36 0.63 8.69
C GLY A 125 -11.25 1.00 9.68
N ARG A 126 -10.86 2.28 9.78
CA ARG A 126 -9.94 2.79 10.82
C ARG A 126 -10.63 3.09 12.16
N ALA A 127 -11.96 3.16 12.19
CA ALA A 127 -12.72 3.45 13.40
C ALA A 127 -13.18 2.19 14.16
N ALA A 128 -12.91 0.99 13.60
CA ALA A 128 -13.24 -0.31 14.16
C ALA A 128 -12.04 -0.97 14.86
#